data_AF-A0A3S3QG87-F1
#
_entry.id   AF-A0A3S3QG87-F1
#
_cell.length_a   1.000
_cell.length_b   1.000
_cell.length_c   1.000
_cell.angle_alpha   90.00
_cell.angle_beta   90.00
_cell.angle_gamma   90.00
#
_symmetry.space_group_name_H-M   'P 1'
#
loop_
_entity.id
_entity.type
_entity.pdbx_description
1 polymer ?
#
loop_
_entity_poly.entity_id
_entity_poly.type
_entity_poly.pdbx_seq_one_letter_code
_entity_poly.pdbx_strand_id
1 'polypeptide(L)'
;AHKDIKAQACWRTGVLLEDSLPGAQALIKEDTKARQINISVQGERRREYLHYLRYLFAGINSRFENLKVTERVPVPDARNVSADYATLLEYAKNGMDKYIPSGSTKVYSVHELLCLVQPMNKDELLNMLLKIDKHFDDRGAIAEGIKTMFELNPNTAGIGLNMNNLFARILVWTKQLAQQSSAYYPPSPRPAD
;
A
#
# COMPACT_ATOMS: atom_id res chain seq x y z
N ALA A 1 -20.97 11.70 3.25
CA ALA A 1 -20.45 10.33 3.42
C ALA A 1 -19.33 10.10 2.40
N HIS A 2 -18.25 9.41 2.77
CA HIS A 2 -17.14 9.14 1.84
C HIS A 2 -17.59 8.16 0.74
N LYS A 3 -17.22 8.42 -0.52
CA LYS A 3 -17.75 7.72 -1.70
C LYS A 3 -17.43 6.22 -1.74
N ASP A 4 -16.33 5.83 -1.10
CA ASP A 4 -15.86 4.44 -1.12
C ASP A 4 -16.49 3.55 -0.02
N ILE A 5 -17.29 4.11 0.90
CA ILE A 5 -17.93 3.32 1.96
C ILE A 5 -19.15 2.60 1.37
N LYS A 6 -19.05 1.28 1.29
CA LYS A 6 -20.10 0.44 0.72
C LYS A 6 -21.34 0.47 1.60
N ALA A 7 -22.48 0.90 1.03
CA ALA A 7 -23.79 0.87 1.69
C ALA A 7 -23.79 1.45 3.12
N GLN A 8 -22.96 2.47 3.39
CA GLN A 8 -22.77 3.07 4.73
C GLN A 8 -22.31 2.08 5.82
N ALA A 9 -21.74 0.94 5.45
CA ALA A 9 -21.24 -0.07 6.38
C ALA A 9 -19.92 0.38 7.03
N CYS A 10 -20.05 1.27 8.02
CA CYS A 10 -18.97 1.81 8.83
C CYS A 10 -19.40 1.81 10.30
N TRP A 11 -18.50 1.39 11.18
CA TRP A 11 -18.69 1.42 12.63
C TRP A 11 -17.38 1.83 13.32
N ARG A 12 -17.42 2.01 14.64
CA ARG A 12 -16.31 2.62 15.41
C ARG A 12 -14.93 2.00 15.14
N THR A 13 -14.87 0.69 14.92
CA THR A 13 -13.61 -0.08 14.78
C THR A 13 -13.50 -0.79 13.43
N GLY A 14 -14.27 -0.37 12.42
CA GLY A 14 -14.17 -1.00 11.11
C GLY A 14 -15.05 -0.41 10.04
N VAL A 15 -14.70 -0.74 8.80
CA VAL A 15 -15.36 -0.22 7.60
C VAL A 15 -15.30 -1.24 6.48
N LEU A 16 -16.38 -1.33 5.72
CA LEU A 16 -16.44 -2.04 4.45
C LEU A 16 -16.32 -1.03 3.31
N LEU A 17 -15.27 -1.18 2.52
CA LEU A 17 -14.97 -0.34 1.38
C LEU A 17 -15.19 -1.09 0.07
N GLU A 18 -15.63 -0.36 -0.93
CA GLU A 18 -15.72 -0.83 -2.31
C GLU A 18 -14.81 0.01 -3.19
N ASP A 19 -14.07 -0.66 -4.07
CA ASP A 19 -13.21 0.02 -5.02
C ASP A 19 -14.05 0.85 -5.99
N SER A 20 -13.59 2.07 -6.29
CA SER A 20 -14.12 2.91 -7.37
C SER A 20 -14.15 2.21 -8.73
N LEU A 21 -13.24 1.26 -8.96
CA LEU A 21 -13.28 0.35 -10.10
C LEU A 21 -13.94 -0.97 -9.66
N PRO A 22 -14.88 -1.51 -10.44
CA PRO A 22 -15.59 -2.73 -10.06
C PRO A 22 -14.62 -3.91 -9.92
N GLY A 23 -14.95 -4.82 -9.00
CA GLY A 23 -14.25 -6.10 -8.85
C GLY A 23 -13.31 -6.22 -7.64
N ALA A 24 -13.34 -5.27 -6.70
CA ALA A 24 -12.65 -5.42 -5.41
C ALA A 24 -13.40 -4.76 -4.24
N GLN A 25 -13.38 -5.43 -3.08
CA GLN A 25 -13.94 -4.93 -1.82
C GLN A 25 -12.97 -5.22 -0.68
N ALA A 26 -12.92 -4.33 0.30
CA ALA A 26 -12.02 -4.44 1.43
C ALA A 26 -12.76 -4.27 2.75
N LEU A 27 -12.49 -5.16 3.69
CA LEU A 27 -12.91 -5.06 5.08
C LEU A 27 -11.72 -4.67 5.93
N ILE A 28 -11.80 -3.50 6.56
CA ILE A 28 -10.79 -2.99 7.47
C ILE A 28 -11.36 -3.08 8.89
N LYS A 29 -10.62 -3.71 9.80
CA LYS A 29 -11.00 -3.86 11.21
C LYS A 29 -9.83 -3.56 12.13
N GLU A 30 -10.11 -2.77 13.15
CA GLU A 30 -9.19 -2.57 14.26
C GLU A 30 -9.40 -3.67 15.32
N ASP A 31 -8.29 -4.25 15.78
CA ASP A 31 -8.22 -4.98 17.03
C ASP A 31 -7.48 -4.10 18.06
N THR A 32 -8.25 -3.41 18.89
CA THR A 32 -7.72 -2.50 19.92
C THR A 32 -6.89 -3.24 20.96
N LYS A 33 -7.21 -4.51 21.29
CA LYS A 33 -6.48 -5.29 22.30
C LYS A 33 -5.11 -5.70 21.77
N ALA A 34 -5.07 -6.15 20.51
CA ALA A 34 -3.83 -6.53 19.84
C ALA A 34 -3.04 -5.32 19.30
N ARG A 35 -3.64 -4.12 19.29
CA ARG A 35 -3.12 -2.90 18.65
C ARG A 35 -2.82 -3.12 17.17
N GLN A 36 -3.73 -3.78 16.47
CA GLN A 36 -3.58 -4.19 15.08
C GLN A 36 -4.70 -3.64 14.22
N ILE A 37 -4.39 -3.39 12.95
CA ILE A 37 -5.38 -3.14 11.90
C ILE A 37 -5.29 -4.29 10.91
N ASN A 38 -6.40 -4.99 10.74
CA ASN A 38 -6.55 -6.10 9.81
C ASN A 38 -7.19 -5.58 8.52
N ILE A 39 -6.55 -5.86 7.39
CA ILE A 39 -7.04 -5.51 6.06
C ILE A 39 -7.31 -6.82 5.31
N SER A 40 -8.56 -7.08 4.98
CA SER A 40 -8.96 -8.24 4.17
C SER A 40 -9.56 -7.76 2.86
N VAL A 41 -9.03 -8.21 1.73
CA VAL A 41 -9.48 -7.77 0.40
C VAL A 41 -9.89 -8.97 -0.42
N GLN A 42 -11.02 -8.85 -1.11
CA GLN A 42 -11.57 -9.89 -1.98
C GLN A 42 -11.90 -9.33 -3.37
N GLY A 43 -12.06 -10.24 -4.33
CA GLY A 43 -12.33 -9.93 -5.73
C GLY A 43 -11.12 -10.15 -6.65
N GLU A 44 -11.33 -9.92 -7.94
CA GLU A 44 -10.32 -10.12 -9.00
C GLU A 44 -9.17 -9.12 -8.86
N ARG A 45 -9.49 -7.87 -8.53
CA ARG A 45 -8.50 -6.78 -8.39
C ARG A 45 -8.01 -6.58 -6.95
N ARG A 46 -8.10 -7.63 -6.13
CA ARG A 46 -7.83 -7.56 -4.68
C ARG A 46 -6.44 -7.06 -4.34
N ARG A 47 -5.41 -7.46 -5.11
CA ARG A 47 -4.03 -7.06 -4.83
C ARG A 47 -3.79 -5.58 -5.15
N GLU A 48 -4.24 -5.12 -6.33
CA GLU A 48 -4.21 -3.68 -6.68
C GLU A 48 -4.89 -2.83 -5.61
N TYR A 49 -6.06 -3.27 -5.12
CA TYR A 49 -6.76 -2.52 -4.09
C TYR A 49 -6.06 -2.58 -2.73
N LEU A 50 -5.54 -3.75 -2.33
CA LEU A 50 -4.73 -3.89 -1.12
C LEU A 50 -3.55 -2.92 -1.14
N HIS A 51 -2.85 -2.81 -2.26
CA HIS A 51 -1.71 -1.91 -2.41
C HIS A 51 -2.10 -0.44 -2.29
N TYR A 52 -3.20 -0.04 -2.92
CA TYR A 52 -3.75 1.30 -2.75
C TYR A 52 -4.06 1.60 -1.28
N LEU A 53 -4.69 0.66 -0.56
CA LEU A 53 -4.97 0.82 0.88
C LEU A 53 -3.68 0.91 1.70
N ARG A 54 -2.68 0.06 1.43
CA ARG A 54 -1.36 0.13 2.08
C ARG A 54 -0.69 1.50 1.87
N TYR A 55 -0.78 2.05 0.66
CA TYR A 55 -0.30 3.40 0.37
C TYR A 55 -1.03 4.46 1.21
N LEU A 56 -2.37 4.39 1.32
CA LEU A 56 -3.14 5.32 2.16
C LEU A 56 -2.72 5.23 3.63
N PHE A 57 -2.53 4.01 4.15
CA PHE A 57 -2.01 3.80 5.51
C PHE A 57 -0.60 4.36 5.68
N ALA A 58 0.30 4.16 4.72
CA ALA A 58 1.63 4.77 4.76
C ALA A 58 1.52 6.31 4.82
N GLY A 59 0.62 6.90 4.03
CA GLY A 59 0.35 8.34 4.06
C GLY A 59 -0.18 8.83 5.41
N ILE A 60 -1.14 8.11 6.01
CA ILE A 60 -1.67 8.41 7.35
C ILE A 60 -0.57 8.29 8.41
N ASN A 61 0.15 7.16 8.43
CA ASN A 61 1.18 6.86 9.41
C ASN A 61 2.34 7.88 9.35
N SER A 62 2.67 8.38 8.14
CA SER A 62 3.73 9.37 7.96
C SER A 62 3.48 10.73 8.65
N ARG A 63 2.26 10.96 9.15
CA ARG A 63 1.88 12.18 9.89
C ARG A 63 2.20 12.09 11.38
N PHE A 64 2.65 10.94 11.87
CA PHE A 64 2.95 10.70 13.28
C PHE A 64 4.46 10.44 13.46
N GLU A 65 5.16 11.33 14.16
CA GLU A 65 6.64 11.31 14.25
C GLU A 65 7.22 10.05 14.91
N ASN A 66 6.51 9.48 15.90
CA ASN A 66 7.02 8.38 16.73
C ASN A 66 6.22 7.07 16.56
N LEU A 67 5.40 6.96 15.51
CA LEU A 67 4.59 5.77 15.26
C LEU A 67 5.45 4.67 14.62
N LYS A 68 5.68 3.59 15.38
CA LYS A 68 6.34 2.38 14.87
C LYS A 68 5.29 1.40 14.36
N VAL A 69 5.34 1.07 13.07
CA VAL A 69 4.41 0.14 12.42
C VAL A 69 5.21 -1.03 11.83
N THR A 70 4.72 -2.24 12.09
CA THR A 70 5.23 -3.47 11.47
C THR A 70 4.12 -4.09 10.63
N GLU A 71 4.39 -4.33 9.35
CA GLU A 71 3.44 -5.00 8.46
C GLU A 71 3.63 -6.51 8.51
N ARG A 72 2.53 -7.26 8.61
CA ARG A 72 2.57 -8.72 8.72
C ARG A 72 1.67 -9.37 7.67
N VAL A 73 2.13 -10.48 7.11
CA VAL A 73 1.42 -11.29 6.12
C VAL A 73 0.90 -12.56 6.79
N PRO A 74 -0.41 -12.83 6.79
CA PRO A 74 -0.93 -14.08 7.34
C PRO A 74 -0.46 -15.27 6.52
N VAL A 75 -0.15 -16.39 7.19
CA VAL A 75 0.13 -17.65 6.48
C VAL A 75 -1.18 -18.35 6.09
N PRO A 76 -1.24 -19.09 4.97
CA PRO A 76 -2.50 -19.60 4.41
C PRO A 76 -3.20 -20.66 5.28
N ASP A 77 -2.48 -21.36 6.15
CA ASP A 77 -2.96 -22.54 6.87
C ASP A 77 -3.04 -22.37 8.40
N ALA A 78 -2.68 -21.19 8.94
CA ALA A 78 -2.73 -20.93 10.37
C ALA A 78 -3.17 -19.49 10.67
N ARG A 79 -4.36 -19.34 11.28
CA ARG A 79 -5.00 -18.03 11.51
C ARG A 79 -4.24 -17.08 12.44
N ASN A 80 -3.46 -17.64 13.37
CA ASN A 80 -2.76 -16.85 14.40
C ASN A 80 -1.26 -16.70 14.10
N VAL A 81 -0.80 -17.18 12.93
CA VAL A 81 0.59 -17.11 12.51
C VAL A 81 0.70 -16.13 11.36
N SER A 82 1.72 -15.27 11.42
CA SER A 82 1.99 -14.30 10.36
C SER A 82 3.49 -14.09 10.22
N ALA A 83 3.91 -13.81 8.99
CA ALA A 83 5.27 -13.48 8.62
C ALA A 83 5.48 -11.96 8.68
N ASP A 84 6.66 -11.54 9.13
CA ASP A 84 7.05 -10.13 9.06
C ASP A 84 7.42 -9.74 7.62
N TYR A 85 6.71 -8.77 7.04
CA TYR A 85 6.86 -8.42 5.63
C TYR A 85 8.27 -7.89 5.30
N ALA A 86 8.85 -7.07 6.18
CA ALA A 86 10.20 -6.54 5.96
C ALA A 86 11.25 -7.66 5.96
N THR A 87 11.10 -8.63 6.87
CA THR A 87 11.95 -9.83 6.91
C THR A 87 11.83 -10.65 5.63
N LEU A 88 10.61 -10.86 5.10
CA LEU A 88 10.42 -11.56 3.83
C LEU A 88 11.14 -10.88 2.67
N LEU A 89 11.15 -9.55 2.62
CA LEU A 89 11.88 -8.79 1.59
C LEU A 89 13.39 -9.01 1.69
N GLU A 90 13.96 -9.00 2.91
CA GLU A 90 15.38 -9.29 3.10
C GLU A 90 15.72 -10.72 2.71
N TYR A 91 14.87 -11.68 3.03
CA TYR A 91 15.05 -13.07 2.59
C TYR A 91 15.08 -13.17 1.07
N ALA A 92 14.11 -12.57 0.37
CA ALA A 92 14.06 -12.54 -1.09
C ALA A 92 15.30 -11.86 -1.70
N LYS A 93 15.75 -10.73 -1.14
CA LYS A 93 16.95 -10.01 -1.57
C LYS A 93 18.22 -10.85 -1.44
N ASN A 94 18.31 -11.68 -0.39
CA ASN A 94 19.43 -12.58 -0.16
C ASN A 94 19.28 -13.95 -0.86
N GLY A 95 18.26 -14.13 -1.70
CA GLY A 95 18.01 -15.39 -2.42
C GLY A 95 17.57 -16.54 -1.51
N MET A 96 17.09 -16.26 -0.30
CA MET A 96 16.59 -17.25 0.64
C MET A 96 15.08 -17.43 0.49
N ASP A 97 14.63 -18.59 0.00
CA ASP A 97 13.19 -18.84 -0.18
C ASP A 97 12.52 -19.57 0.99
N LYS A 98 13.27 -20.14 1.94
CA LYS A 98 12.70 -20.90 3.05
C LYS A 98 12.59 -20.03 4.30
N TYR A 99 11.38 -19.84 4.81
CA TYR A 99 11.09 -19.04 5.99
C TYR A 99 10.22 -19.79 7.00
N ILE A 100 10.56 -19.68 8.28
CA ILE A 100 9.77 -20.22 9.39
C ILE A 100 9.27 -19.04 10.23
N PRO A 101 7.97 -18.71 10.20
CA PRO A 101 7.40 -17.63 11.00
C PRO A 101 7.43 -17.98 12.49
N SER A 102 7.58 -16.95 13.33
CA SER A 102 7.45 -17.09 14.78
C SER A 102 6.11 -17.72 15.15
N GLY A 103 6.14 -18.73 16.03
CA GLY A 103 4.94 -19.46 16.45
C GLY A 103 4.55 -20.63 15.53
N SER A 104 5.39 -21.00 14.56
CA SER A 104 5.21 -22.19 13.72
C SER A 104 6.51 -23.00 13.61
N THR A 105 6.38 -24.30 13.35
CA THR A 105 7.49 -25.19 12.97
C THR A 105 7.48 -25.50 11.47
N LYS A 106 6.48 -25.01 10.74
CA LYS A 106 6.31 -25.25 9.31
C LYS A 106 7.18 -24.27 8.50
N VAL A 107 7.81 -24.80 7.45
CA VAL A 107 8.54 -24.01 6.45
C VAL A 107 7.58 -23.52 5.38
N TYR A 108 7.68 -22.23 5.05
CA TYR A 108 6.92 -21.58 3.98
C TYR A 108 7.88 -21.02 2.92
N SER A 109 7.40 -20.92 1.68
CA SER A 109 8.10 -20.22 0.61
C SER A 109 7.95 -18.71 0.80
N VAL A 110 9.07 -17.99 0.77
CA VAL A 110 9.10 -16.52 0.82
C VAL A 110 8.44 -15.95 -0.43
N HIS A 111 8.70 -16.55 -1.59
CA HIS A 111 8.05 -16.19 -2.84
C HIS A 111 6.53 -16.30 -2.74
N GLU A 112 6.00 -17.44 -2.26
CA GLU A 112 4.55 -17.63 -2.12
C GLU A 112 3.91 -16.62 -1.16
N LEU A 113 4.57 -16.31 -0.03
CA LEU A 113 4.06 -15.33 0.93
C LEU A 113 4.07 -13.91 0.36
N LEU A 114 5.15 -13.52 -0.34
CA LEU A 114 5.22 -12.22 -1.00
C LEU A 114 4.19 -12.09 -2.12
N CYS A 115 3.95 -13.15 -2.89
CA CYS A 115 2.90 -13.23 -3.91
C CYS A 115 1.48 -12.91 -3.40
N LEU A 116 1.21 -13.07 -2.11
CA LEU A 116 -0.08 -12.69 -1.52
C LEU A 116 -0.28 -11.17 -1.46
N VAL A 117 0.81 -10.41 -1.37
CA VAL A 117 0.80 -8.98 -1.01
C VAL A 117 1.65 -8.09 -1.91
N GLN A 118 2.27 -8.65 -2.96
CA GLN A 118 3.08 -7.96 -3.96
C GLN A 118 2.40 -7.98 -5.33
N PRO A 119 2.66 -6.97 -6.18
CA PRO A 119 2.18 -7.00 -7.55
C PRO A 119 2.91 -8.13 -8.30
N MET A 120 2.17 -8.89 -9.09
CA MET A 120 2.71 -10.05 -9.83
C MET A 120 3.33 -9.66 -11.17
N ASN A 121 2.96 -8.50 -11.71
CA ASN A 121 3.38 -8.03 -13.01
C ASN A 121 3.37 -6.50 -13.07
N LYS A 122 3.87 -5.98 -14.19
CA LYS A 122 3.99 -4.53 -14.42
C LYS A 122 2.62 -3.85 -14.50
N ASP A 123 1.63 -4.51 -15.11
CA ASP A 123 0.31 -3.94 -15.30
C ASP A 123 -0.42 -3.73 -13.98
N GLU A 124 -0.31 -4.70 -13.06
CA GLU A 124 -0.87 -4.63 -11.72
C GLU A 124 -0.26 -3.48 -10.91
N LEU A 125 1.06 -3.30 -11.02
CA LEU A 125 1.75 -2.17 -10.40
C LEU A 125 1.32 -0.84 -11.03
N LEU A 126 1.20 -0.78 -12.37
CA LEU A 126 0.76 0.43 -13.06
C LEU A 126 -0.68 0.81 -12.68
N ASN A 127 -1.58 -0.16 -12.64
CA ASN A 127 -2.97 0.05 -12.23
C ASN A 127 -3.08 0.58 -10.79
N MET A 128 -2.27 0.03 -9.88
CA MET A 128 -2.16 0.55 -8.52
C MET A 128 -1.71 2.02 -8.51
N LEU A 129 -0.68 2.35 -9.29
CA LEU A 129 -0.13 3.72 -9.33
C LEU A 129 -1.12 4.71 -9.95
N LEU A 130 -1.77 4.35 -11.06
CA LEU A 130 -2.85 5.13 -11.67
C LEU A 130 -4.04 5.33 -10.73
N LYS A 131 -4.24 4.45 -9.75
CA LYS A 131 -5.30 4.59 -8.75
C LYS A 131 -4.92 5.57 -7.64
N ILE A 132 -3.66 5.59 -7.23
CA ILE A 132 -3.12 6.64 -6.36
C ILE A 132 -3.25 8.01 -7.04
N ASP A 133 -3.15 8.01 -8.37
CA ASP A 133 -3.08 9.17 -9.25
C ASP A 133 -4.39 9.93 -9.50
N LYS A 134 -5.57 9.49 -9.00
CA LYS A 134 -6.80 10.31 -9.11
C LYS A 134 -6.71 11.68 -8.38
N HIS A 135 -5.55 12.02 -7.81
CA HIS A 135 -5.18 13.30 -7.21
C HIS A 135 -4.06 14.08 -7.94
N PHE A 136 -3.47 13.59 -9.04
CA PHE A 136 -2.51 14.38 -9.86
C PHE A 136 -3.01 14.51 -11.30
N ASP A 137 -2.95 15.73 -11.84
CA ASP A 137 -3.37 16.02 -13.22
C ASP A 137 -2.31 15.65 -14.28
N ASP A 138 -1.09 15.27 -13.89
CA ASP A 138 0.04 15.04 -14.81
C ASP A 138 0.52 13.58 -14.86
N ARG A 139 -0.02 12.83 -15.83
CA ARG A 139 0.36 11.43 -16.12
C ARG A 139 1.79 11.27 -16.66
N GLY A 140 2.41 12.33 -17.19
CA GLY A 140 3.72 12.28 -17.84
C GLY A 140 4.87 12.17 -16.84
N ALA A 141 4.82 12.97 -15.77
CA ALA A 141 5.80 12.93 -14.68
C ALA A 141 5.82 11.58 -13.94
N ILE A 142 4.66 10.93 -13.86
CA ILE A 142 4.50 9.61 -13.23
C ILE A 142 5.11 8.52 -14.09
N ALA A 143 4.85 8.54 -15.39
CA ALA A 143 5.42 7.55 -16.31
C ALA A 143 6.95 7.56 -16.27
N GLU A 144 7.58 8.74 -16.22
CA GLU A 144 9.04 8.86 -16.07
C GLU A 144 9.52 8.39 -14.69
N GLY A 145 8.86 8.81 -13.60
CA GLY A 145 9.20 8.34 -12.25
C GLY A 145 9.10 6.82 -12.09
N ILE A 146 8.11 6.20 -12.73
CA ILE A 146 7.91 4.74 -12.78
C ILE A 146 9.00 4.07 -13.60
N LYS A 147 9.33 4.62 -14.77
CA LYS A 147 10.36 4.10 -15.65
C LYS A 147 11.71 4.05 -14.94
N THR A 148 12.11 5.13 -14.26
CA THR A 148 13.34 5.16 -13.46
C THR A 148 13.32 4.13 -12.32
N MET A 149 12.14 3.81 -11.77
CA MET A 149 12.03 2.80 -10.70
C MET A 149 12.14 1.36 -11.19
N PHE A 150 11.66 1.07 -12.41
CA PHE A 150 11.83 -0.24 -13.05
C PHE A 150 13.25 -0.48 -13.57
N GLU A 151 13.92 0.56 -14.05
CA GLU A 151 15.30 0.49 -14.54
C GLU A 151 16.30 0.09 -13.43
N LEU A 152 15.98 0.35 -12.17
CA LEU A 152 16.84 0.01 -11.03
C LEU A 152 16.76 -1.45 -10.58
N ASN A 153 15.79 -2.25 -11.06
CA ASN A 153 15.71 -3.67 -10.69
C ASN A 153 15.05 -4.55 -11.78
N PRO A 154 15.74 -4.79 -12.91
CA PRO A 154 15.18 -5.47 -14.08
C PRO A 154 14.85 -6.96 -13.86
N ASN A 155 15.36 -7.58 -12.80
CA ASN A 155 15.16 -9.02 -12.53
C ASN A 155 13.93 -9.35 -11.67
N THR A 156 13.10 -8.36 -11.30
CA THR A 156 11.97 -8.59 -10.39
C THR A 156 10.64 -8.30 -11.09
N ALA A 157 9.86 -9.34 -11.36
CA ALA A 157 8.47 -9.25 -11.80
C ALA A 157 7.54 -8.77 -10.65
N GLY A 158 7.81 -7.58 -10.11
CA GLY A 158 7.07 -6.97 -8.99
C GLY A 158 7.34 -7.58 -7.60
N ILE A 159 7.58 -8.89 -7.51
CA ILE A 159 7.69 -9.64 -6.24
C ILE A 159 8.90 -9.22 -5.38
N GLY A 160 9.98 -8.71 -6.00
CA GLY A 160 11.16 -8.22 -5.31
C GLY A 160 11.16 -6.71 -5.01
N LEU A 161 10.07 -5.99 -5.29
CA LEU A 161 9.99 -4.56 -5.02
C LEU A 161 9.72 -4.29 -3.54
N ASN A 162 10.50 -3.38 -2.95
CA ASN A 162 10.17 -2.85 -1.64
C ASN A 162 9.07 -1.79 -1.77
N MET A 163 7.81 -2.20 -1.59
CA MET A 163 6.66 -1.31 -1.68
C MET A 163 6.68 -0.17 -0.66
N ASN A 164 7.27 -0.37 0.52
CA ASN A 164 7.34 0.69 1.54
C ASN A 164 8.25 1.82 1.07
N ASN A 165 9.38 1.47 0.44
CA ASN A 165 10.27 2.45 -0.19
C ASN A 165 9.58 3.16 -1.37
N LEU A 166 8.81 2.43 -2.18
CA LEU A 166 8.02 3.01 -3.26
C LEU A 166 7.00 4.03 -2.72
N PHE A 167 6.21 3.67 -1.72
CA PHE A 167 5.22 4.55 -1.11
C PHE A 167 5.87 5.80 -0.51
N ALA A 168 7.00 5.66 0.19
CA ALA A 168 7.73 6.80 0.75
C ALA A 168 8.16 7.79 -0.35
N ARG A 169 8.67 7.29 -1.48
CA ARG A 169 9.06 8.13 -2.62
C ARG A 169 7.86 8.85 -3.24
N ILE A 170 6.76 8.13 -3.45
CA ILE A 170 5.52 8.73 -3.97
C ILE A 170 5.05 9.83 -3.02
N LEU A 171 5.02 9.58 -1.71
CA LEU A 171 4.61 10.57 -0.71
C LEU A 171 5.51 11.82 -0.71
N VAL A 172 6.82 11.69 -0.85
CA VAL A 172 7.72 12.85 -0.99
C VAL A 172 7.37 13.68 -2.22
N TRP A 173 7.21 13.02 -3.36
CA TRP A 173 6.84 13.67 -4.62
C TRP A 173 5.48 14.37 -4.52
N THR A 174 4.48 13.73 -3.89
CA THR A 174 3.16 14.34 -3.65
C THR A 174 3.23 15.65 -2.86
N LYS A 175 4.10 15.70 -1.83
CA LYS A 175 4.28 16.91 -1.00
C LYS A 175 4.93 18.04 -1.78
N GLN A 176 5.93 17.72 -2.62
CA GLN A 176 6.61 18.72 -3.46
C GLN A 176 5.66 19.38 -4.46
N LEU A 177 4.80 18.59 -5.10
CA LEU A 177 3.80 19.13 -6.04
C LEU A 177 2.75 20.00 -5.34
N ALA A 178 2.28 19.61 -4.15
CA ALA A 178 1.37 20.44 -3.37
C ALA A 178 1.98 21.80 -2.98
N GLN A 179 3.27 21.82 -2.64
CA GLN A 179 4.01 23.05 -2.32
C GLN A 179 4.21 23.94 -3.56
N GLN A 180 4.48 23.36 -4.73
CA GLN A 180 4.61 24.10 -5.99
C GLN A 180 3.26 24.67 -6.46
N SER A 181 2.17 23.91 -6.31
CA SER A 181 0.79 24.37 -6.60
C SER A 181 0.36 25.52 -5.68
N SER A 182 0.66 25.44 -4.38
CA SER A 182 0.35 26.50 -3.40
C SER A 182 1.19 27.77 -3.61
N ALA A 183 2.38 27.68 -4.22
CA ALA A 183 3.21 28.83 -4.53
C ALA A 183 2.73 29.60 -5.77
N TYR A 184 1.90 28.99 -6.62
CA TYR A 184 1.41 29.60 -7.87
C TYR A 184 0.15 30.46 -7.68
N TYR A 185 -0.63 30.25 -6.61
CA TYR A 185 -1.73 31.15 -6.23
C TYR A 185 -1.30 32.06 -5.07
N PRO A 186 -1.00 33.35 -5.30
CA PRO A 186 -0.79 34.29 -4.21
C PRO A 186 -2.09 34.42 -3.37
N PRO A 187 -1.98 34.70 -2.06
CA PRO A 187 -3.16 34.91 -1.22
C PRO A 187 -4.02 36.03 -1.84
N SER A 188 -5.33 35.76 -1.95
CA SER A 188 -6.29 36.74 -2.48
C SER A 188 -6.15 38.06 -1.72
N PRO A 189 -6.11 39.22 -2.41
CA PRO A 189 -6.01 40.50 -1.74
C PRO A 189 -7.16 40.62 -0.75
N ARG A 190 -6.83 40.93 0.52
CA ARG A 190 -7.82 41.19 1.56
C ARG A 190 -8.75 42.31 1.06
N PRO A 191 -10.09 42.18 1.23
CA PRO A 191 -10.98 43.28 0.92
C PRO A 191 -10.55 44.50 1.73
N ALA A 192 -10.43 45.65 1.05
CA ALA A 192 -10.12 46.92 1.69
C ALA A 192 -11.32 47.33 2.55
N ASP A 193 -11.05 47.59 3.84
CA ASP A 193 -11.98 48.20 4.78
C ASP A 193 -12.19 49.69 4.47
#